data_AF-A0A5B9FPY7-F1
#
_entry.id   AF-A0A5B9FPY7-F1
#
_cell.length_a   1.000
_cell.length_b   1.000
_cell.length_c   1.000
_cell.angle_alpha   90.00
_cell.angle_beta   90.00
_cell.angle_gamma   90.00
#
_symmetry.space_group_name_H-M   'P 1'
#
loop_
_entity.id
_entity.type
_entity.pdbx_description
1 polymer ?
#
loop_
_entity_poly.entity_id
_entity_poly.type
_entity_poly.pdbx_seq_one_letter_code
_entity_poly.pdbx_strand_id
1 'polypeptide(L)'
;MKLLRQITILIIGFTLVYLTWRSKHEVSLFDAMFWIPLLLTGTILALVTLYKEIKLYRKEKKLVNFTFTYCSLSFIIIIITLQININSNFSKPTLLRASYDGDFNGSSIDFKTDSTYIFENFAIGFSTYIYGNYRINQNKITLDTNNLDNLIETDKLEIQKVKTQDRDSIKKEKYLFPINDKGEIIDYYLSLKVVEDNRG
;
A
#
# COMPACT_ATOMS: atom_id res chain seq x y z
N MET A 1 0.37 17.12 35.74
CA MET A 1 -0.20 15.89 35.13
C MET A 1 -1.03 16.12 33.87
N LYS A 2 -1.86 17.18 33.74
CA LYS A 2 -2.66 17.41 32.52
C LYS A 2 -1.81 17.65 31.27
N LEU A 3 -0.76 18.48 31.37
CA LEU A 3 0.16 18.78 30.26
C LEU A 3 0.91 17.53 29.77
N LEU A 4 1.47 16.74 30.68
CA LEU A 4 2.17 15.50 30.33
C LEU A 4 1.27 14.55 29.52
N ARG A 5 0.03 14.33 29.99
CA ARG A 5 -0.96 13.51 29.29
C ARG A 5 -1.27 14.04 27.89
N GLN A 6 -1.43 15.35 27.74
CA GLN A 6 -1.65 15.97 26.44
C GLN A 6 -0.49 15.71 25.49
N ILE A 7 0.75 15.92 25.95
CA ILE A 7 1.95 15.66 25.16
C ILE A 7 1.99 14.18 24.75
N THR A 8 1.70 13.25 25.66
CA THR A 8 1.68 11.81 25.33
C THR A 8 0.62 11.46 24.29
N ILE A 9 -0.60 12.02 24.38
CA ILE A 9 -1.66 11.79 23.38
C ILE A 9 -1.21 12.30 22.01
N LEU A 10 -0.61 13.50 21.96
CA LEU A 10 -0.14 14.07 20.70
C LEU A 10 0.97 13.22 20.08
N ILE A 11 1.99 12.84 20.86
CA ILE A 11 3.10 12.01 20.36
C ILE A 11 2.57 10.68 19.81
N ILE A 12 1.74 9.96 20.58
CA ILE A 12 1.20 8.67 20.13
C ILE A 12 0.30 8.85 18.91
N GLY A 13 -0.58 9.86 18.93
CA GLY A 13 -1.52 10.13 17.85
C GLY A 13 -0.81 10.47 16.53
N PHE A 14 0.16 11.38 16.55
CA PHE A 14 0.94 11.73 15.37
C PHE A 14 1.80 10.57 14.86
N THR A 15 2.41 9.78 15.76
CA THR A 15 3.17 8.60 15.35
C THR A 15 2.27 7.56 14.69
N LEU A 16 1.07 7.29 15.23
CA LEU A 16 0.13 6.36 14.61
C LEU A 16 -0.35 6.86 13.25
N VAL A 17 -0.67 8.15 13.12
CA VAL A 17 -1.04 8.75 11.82
C VAL A 17 0.10 8.62 10.81
N TYR A 18 1.33 8.92 11.21
CA TYR A 18 2.50 8.79 10.35
C TYR A 18 2.71 7.35 9.87
N LEU A 19 2.62 6.37 10.79
CA LEU A 19 2.78 4.95 10.45
C LEU A 19 1.67 4.46 9.52
N THR A 20 0.41 4.88 9.74
CA THR A 20 -0.70 4.56 8.83
C THR A 20 -0.56 5.24 7.48
N TRP A 21 -0.04 6.47 7.42
CA TRP A 21 0.23 7.12 6.13
C TRP A 21 1.38 6.42 5.38
N ARG A 22 2.45 6.05 6.09
CA ARG A 22 3.60 5.33 5.52
C ARG A 22 3.21 3.97 4.96
N SER A 23 2.24 3.28 5.58
CA SER A 23 1.77 1.96 5.10
C SER A 23 1.15 1.98 3.71
N LYS A 24 0.82 3.17 3.18
CA LYS A 24 0.49 3.36 1.78
C LYS A 24 1.66 3.01 0.85
N HIS A 25 2.89 3.32 1.25
CA HIS A 25 4.07 3.22 0.39
C HIS A 25 4.96 2.03 0.74
N GLU A 26 4.95 1.60 2.00
CA GLU A 26 5.82 0.53 2.48
C GLU A 26 5.12 -0.29 3.56
N VAL A 27 5.24 -1.61 3.50
CA VAL A 27 4.81 -2.50 4.58
C VAL A 27 5.99 -3.33 5.02
N SER A 28 6.24 -3.36 6.33
CA SER A 28 7.23 -4.24 6.94
C SER A 28 6.61 -5.07 8.06
N LEU A 29 6.96 -6.35 8.14
CA LEU A 29 6.61 -7.20 9.29
C LEU A 29 7.21 -6.67 10.60
N PHE A 30 8.37 -6.01 10.53
CA PHE A 30 8.98 -5.39 11.72
C PHE A 30 8.19 -4.18 12.19
N ASP A 31 7.62 -3.39 11.28
CA ASP A 31 6.76 -2.25 11.64
C ASP A 31 5.52 -2.72 12.40
N ALA A 32 4.95 -3.89 12.05
CA ALA A 32 3.82 -4.46 12.77
C ALA A 32 4.13 -4.77 14.26
N MET A 33 5.37 -5.17 14.56
CA MET A 33 5.81 -5.43 15.94
C MET A 33 5.84 -4.15 16.80
N PHE A 34 6.13 -3.00 16.20
CA PHE A 34 6.08 -1.70 16.89
C PHE A 34 4.68 -1.10 16.91
N TRP A 35 3.87 -1.37 15.88
CA TRP A 35 2.55 -0.80 15.72
C TRP A 35 1.55 -1.34 16.75
N ILE A 36 1.57 -2.66 17.03
CA ILE A 36 0.63 -3.30 17.97
C ILE A 36 0.76 -2.74 19.40
N PRO A 37 1.95 -2.68 20.02
CA PRO A 37 2.10 -2.11 21.36
C PRO A 37 1.72 -0.62 21.42
N LEU A 38 2.03 0.14 20.36
CA LEU A 38 1.69 1.55 20.29
C LEU A 38 0.17 1.77 20.23
N LEU A 39 -0.53 0.97 19.44
CA LEU A 39 -2.00 1.02 19.33
C LEU A 39 -2.68 0.62 20.65
N LEU A 40 -2.19 -0.43 21.32
CA LEU A 40 -2.66 -0.83 22.65
C LEU A 40 -2.46 0.29 23.67
N THR A 41 -1.27 0.89 23.69
CA THR A 41 -0.93 2.00 24.60
C THR A 41 -1.82 3.21 24.34
N GLY A 42 -2.00 3.59 23.08
CA GLY A 42 -2.89 4.68 22.68
C GLY A 42 -4.35 4.43 23.09
N THR A 43 -4.83 3.20 22.94
CA THR A 43 -6.19 2.80 23.32
C THR A 43 -6.39 2.89 24.83
N ILE A 44 -5.47 2.34 25.62
CA ILE A 44 -5.51 2.44 27.09
C ILE A 44 -5.49 3.91 27.53
N LEU A 45 -4.63 4.72 26.93
CA LEU A 45 -4.52 6.15 27.24
C LEU A 45 -5.81 6.91 26.92
N ALA A 46 -6.45 6.61 25.79
CA ALA A 46 -7.73 7.19 25.40
C ALA A 46 -8.85 6.83 26.39
N LEU A 47 -8.95 5.55 26.79
CA LEU A 47 -9.95 5.08 27.77
C LEU A 47 -9.75 5.71 29.16
N VAL A 48 -8.50 5.77 29.65
CA VAL A 48 -8.18 6.42 30.93
C VAL A 48 -8.48 7.91 30.89
N THR A 49 -8.23 8.56 29.74
CA THR A 49 -8.53 9.98 29.54
C THR A 49 -10.03 10.22 29.58
N LEU A 50 -10.80 9.44 28.82
CA LEU A 50 -12.26 9.49 28.80
C LEU A 50 -12.84 9.31 30.21
N TYR A 51 -12.40 8.29 30.95
CA TYR A 51 -12.87 8.05 32.33
C TYR A 51 -12.63 9.27 33.25
N LYS A 52 -11.43 9.85 33.20
CA LYS A 52 -11.08 11.04 33.99
C LYS A 52 -11.91 12.26 33.59
N GLU A 53 -12.15 12.46 32.30
CA GLU A 53 -12.93 13.57 31.77
C GLU A 53 -14.43 13.42 32.09
N ILE A 54 -14.98 12.21 32.05
CA ILE A 54 -16.35 11.92 32.54
C ILE A 54 -16.49 12.29 34.01
N LYS A 55 -15.52 11.90 34.86
CA LYS A 55 -15.53 12.25 36.29
C LYS A 55 -15.47 13.76 36.52
N LEU A 56 -14.71 14.48 35.72
CA LEU A 56 -14.60 15.94 35.79
C LEU A 56 -15.88 16.62 35.29
N TYR A 57 -16.44 16.15 34.17
CA TYR A 57 -17.71 16.62 33.63
C TYR A 57 -18.87 16.44 34.60
N ARG A 58 -18.93 15.32 35.33
CA ARG A 58 -19.95 15.11 36.37
C ARG A 58 -19.94 16.19 37.45
N LYS A 59 -18.76 16.75 37.76
CA LYS A 59 -18.59 17.82 38.76
C LYS A 59 -18.89 19.22 38.20
N GLU A 60 -18.37 19.52 37.02
CA GLU A 60 -18.36 20.90 36.48
C GLU A 60 -19.44 21.15 35.42
N LYS A 61 -20.01 20.09 34.83
CA LYS A 61 -21.03 20.12 33.75
C LYS A 61 -20.62 20.94 32.52
N LYS A 62 -19.32 21.09 32.27
CA LYS A 62 -18.75 21.81 31.12
C LYS A 62 -18.20 20.85 30.06
N LEU A 63 -18.68 20.95 28.83
CA LEU A 63 -18.23 20.11 27.70
C LEU A 63 -16.74 20.30 27.36
N VAL A 64 -16.17 21.48 27.66
CA VAL A 64 -14.74 21.78 27.49
C VAL A 64 -13.84 20.77 28.24
N ASN A 65 -14.38 20.08 29.24
CA ASN A 65 -13.66 19.04 29.96
C ASN A 65 -13.37 17.78 29.13
N PHE A 66 -13.93 17.64 27.93
CA PHE A 66 -13.65 16.55 26.99
C PHE A 66 -12.60 16.90 25.92
N THR A 67 -11.86 18.00 26.08
CA THR A 67 -10.89 18.46 25.07
C THR A 67 -9.90 17.36 24.66
N PHE A 68 -9.41 16.54 25.60
CA PHE A 68 -8.45 15.47 25.25
C PHE A 68 -9.12 14.25 24.62
N THR A 69 -10.36 13.94 25.02
CA THR A 69 -11.19 12.94 24.32
C THR A 69 -11.44 13.35 22.88
N TYR A 70 -11.83 14.60 22.62
CA TYR A 70 -12.04 15.10 21.26
C TYR A 70 -10.77 15.04 20.42
N CYS A 71 -9.61 15.39 21.00
CA CYS A 71 -8.31 15.25 20.34
C CYS A 71 -7.97 13.78 20.00
N SER A 72 -8.25 12.84 20.91
CA SER A 72 -8.04 11.41 20.65
C SER A 72 -8.98 10.90 19.54
N LEU A 73 -10.25 11.32 19.56
CA LEU A 73 -11.23 10.97 18.53
C LEU A 73 -10.84 11.52 17.16
N SER A 74 -10.28 12.73 17.08
CA SER A 74 -9.81 13.27 15.79
C SER A 74 -8.69 12.41 15.20
N PHE A 75 -7.74 11.93 16.00
CA PHE A 75 -6.71 11.01 15.51
C PHE A 75 -7.30 9.69 15.02
N ILE A 76 -8.25 9.11 15.77
CA ILE A 76 -8.94 7.89 15.36
C ILE A 76 -9.64 8.08 14.01
N ILE A 77 -10.37 9.19 13.83
CA ILE A 77 -11.05 9.50 12.57
C ILE A 77 -10.03 9.60 11.43
N ILE A 78 -8.94 10.34 11.62
CA ILE A 78 -7.88 10.49 10.60
C ILE A 78 -7.30 9.13 10.21
N ILE A 79 -6.95 8.27 11.19
CA ILE A 79 -6.40 6.94 10.97
C ILE A 79 -7.38 6.06 10.19
N ILE A 80 -8.66 6.05 10.58
CA ILE A 80 -9.69 5.28 9.88
C ILE A 80 -9.85 5.78 8.43
N THR A 81 -9.92 7.09 8.22
CA THR A 81 -10.04 7.67 6.87
C THR A 81 -8.84 7.31 5.99
N LEU A 82 -7.61 7.37 6.53
CA LEU A 82 -6.40 6.95 5.81
C LEU A 82 -6.45 5.46 5.46
N GLN A 83 -6.82 4.61 6.42
CA GLN A 83 -6.89 3.16 6.20
C GLN A 83 -7.94 2.79 5.14
N ILE A 84 -9.11 3.44 5.18
CA ILE A 84 -10.15 3.26 4.16
C ILE A 84 -9.62 3.69 2.78
N ASN A 85 -8.93 4.83 2.70
CA ASN A 85 -8.37 5.31 1.44
C ASN A 85 -7.33 4.34 0.87
N ILE A 86 -6.40 3.87 1.70
CA ILE A 86 -5.38 2.89 1.30
C ILE A 86 -6.05 1.60 0.80
N ASN A 87 -6.94 1.02 1.61
CA ASN A 87 -7.62 -0.22 1.25
C ASN A 87 -8.47 -0.07 -0.02
N SER A 88 -9.15 1.06 -0.19
CA SER A 88 -9.96 1.33 -1.38
C SER A 88 -9.12 1.37 -2.67
N ASN A 89 -7.87 1.81 -2.60
CA ASN A 89 -6.96 1.79 -3.75
C ASN A 89 -6.47 0.38 -4.05
N PHE A 90 -6.11 -0.40 -3.03
CA PHE A 90 -5.69 -1.80 -3.18
C PHE A 90 -6.82 -2.69 -3.71
N SER A 91 -8.06 -2.48 -3.24
CA SER A 91 -9.22 -3.30 -3.58
C SER A 91 -9.87 -2.95 -4.92
N LYS A 92 -9.33 -1.99 -5.69
CA LYS A 92 -9.86 -1.68 -7.02
C LYS A 92 -9.84 -2.93 -7.91
N PRO A 93 -10.85 -3.13 -8.77
CA PRO A 93 -10.88 -4.29 -9.65
C PRO A 93 -9.67 -4.33 -10.59
N THR A 94 -9.03 -5.49 -10.65
CA THR A 94 -7.89 -5.78 -11.53
C THR A 94 -8.37 -5.93 -12.97
N LEU A 95 -7.71 -5.25 -13.91
CA LEU A 95 -7.84 -5.49 -15.35
C LEU A 95 -6.81 -6.51 -15.82
N LEU A 96 -5.56 -6.37 -15.38
CA LEU A 96 -4.44 -7.21 -15.75
C LEU A 96 -3.44 -7.23 -14.59
N ARG A 97 -2.96 -8.40 -14.21
CA ARG A 97 -1.90 -8.53 -13.22
C ARG A 97 -0.77 -9.38 -13.75
N ALA A 98 0.45 -8.88 -13.59
CA ALA A 98 1.67 -9.61 -13.90
C ALA A 98 2.58 -9.66 -12.68
N SER A 99 3.23 -10.80 -12.44
CA SER A 99 4.12 -10.98 -11.31
C SER A 99 5.32 -11.84 -11.66
N TYR A 100 6.42 -11.57 -10.97
CA TYR A 100 7.57 -12.44 -10.84
C TYR A 100 7.67 -12.81 -9.37
N ASP A 101 7.69 -14.12 -9.10
CA ASP A 101 7.81 -14.68 -7.76
C ASP A 101 9.12 -15.48 -7.71
N GLY A 102 10.12 -14.92 -7.07
CA GLY A 102 11.37 -15.60 -6.74
C GLY A 102 11.31 -16.18 -5.33
N ASP A 103 12.30 -16.99 -4.96
CA ASP A 103 12.27 -17.74 -3.68
C ASP A 103 12.18 -16.82 -2.44
N PHE A 104 12.75 -15.62 -2.51
CA PHE A 104 12.85 -14.68 -1.38
C PHE A 104 12.46 -13.24 -1.71
N ASN A 105 12.26 -12.93 -2.98
CA ASN A 105 11.91 -11.63 -3.49
C ASN A 105 11.04 -11.77 -4.74
N GLY A 106 10.31 -10.73 -5.06
CA GLY A 106 9.49 -10.71 -6.25
C GLY A 106 8.99 -9.31 -6.54
N SER A 107 8.33 -9.19 -7.67
CA SER A 107 7.69 -7.94 -8.05
C SER A 107 6.38 -8.23 -8.75
N SER A 108 5.40 -7.37 -8.53
CA SER A 108 4.11 -7.46 -9.21
C SER A 108 3.69 -6.10 -9.72
N ILE A 109 2.94 -6.10 -10.81
CA ILE A 109 2.21 -4.93 -11.28
C ILE A 109 0.75 -5.30 -11.50
N ASP A 110 -0.11 -4.56 -10.83
CA ASP A 110 -1.55 -4.70 -10.87
C ASP A 110 -2.16 -3.48 -11.58
N PHE A 111 -2.57 -3.68 -12.83
CA PHE A 111 -3.27 -2.69 -13.63
C PHE A 111 -4.76 -2.74 -13.30
N LYS A 112 -5.28 -1.67 -12.71
CA LYS A 112 -6.68 -1.53 -12.31
C LYS A 112 -7.57 -1.12 -13.48
N THR A 113 -8.85 -1.45 -13.38
CA THR A 113 -9.89 -1.10 -14.38
C THR A 113 -10.09 0.40 -14.58
N ASP A 114 -9.70 1.24 -13.61
CA ASP A 114 -9.82 2.70 -13.68
C ASP A 114 -8.58 3.40 -14.26
N SER A 115 -7.73 2.67 -14.97
CA SER A 115 -6.47 3.18 -15.56
C SER A 115 -5.39 3.59 -14.54
N THR A 116 -5.51 3.16 -13.27
CA THR A 116 -4.42 3.25 -12.28
C THR A 116 -3.66 1.94 -12.16
N TYR A 117 -2.41 1.95 -11.73
CA TYR A 117 -1.66 0.73 -11.42
C TYR A 117 -1.01 0.79 -10.04
N ILE A 118 -0.73 -0.39 -9.49
CA ILE A 118 0.07 -0.58 -8.29
C ILE A 118 1.22 -1.50 -8.66
N PHE A 119 2.44 -0.98 -8.58
CA PHE A 119 3.66 -1.78 -8.65
C PHE A 119 4.09 -2.10 -7.22
N GLU A 120 4.31 -3.37 -6.94
CA GLU A 120 4.81 -3.86 -5.67
C GLU A 120 6.17 -4.51 -5.91
N ASN A 121 7.18 -4.08 -5.17
CA ASN A 121 8.44 -4.79 -5.05
C ASN A 121 8.51 -5.36 -3.64
N PHE A 122 8.69 -6.67 -3.51
CA PHE A 122 8.65 -7.33 -2.22
C PHE A 122 9.86 -8.23 -2.02
N ALA A 123 10.27 -8.31 -0.76
CA ALA A 123 11.20 -9.28 -0.22
C ALA A 123 10.56 -9.89 1.04
N ILE A 124 11.15 -10.95 1.61
CA ILE A 124 10.61 -11.55 2.84
C ILE A 124 10.35 -10.48 3.91
N GLY A 125 9.08 -10.28 4.22
CA GLY A 125 8.64 -9.37 5.28
C GLY A 125 8.77 -7.88 4.98
N PHE A 126 9.01 -7.48 3.73
CA PHE A 126 9.07 -6.09 3.31
C PHE A 126 8.47 -5.90 1.91
N SER A 127 7.67 -4.86 1.72
CA SER A 127 7.07 -4.52 0.42
C SER A 127 7.07 -3.01 0.24
N THR A 128 7.44 -2.55 -0.96
CA THR A 128 7.33 -1.15 -1.40
C THR A 128 6.28 -1.04 -2.50
N TYR A 129 5.55 0.07 -2.51
CA TYR A 129 4.44 0.32 -3.44
C TYR A 129 4.64 1.61 -4.21
N ILE A 130 4.59 1.50 -5.54
CA ILE A 130 4.56 2.63 -6.47
C ILE A 130 3.19 2.66 -7.13
N TYR A 131 2.59 3.85 -7.16
CA TYR A 131 1.28 4.09 -7.77
C TYR A 131 1.43 5.03 -8.94
N GLY A 132 0.64 4.79 -9.98
CA GLY A 132 0.57 5.68 -11.12
C GLY A 132 -0.63 5.40 -12.00
N ASN A 133 -0.61 5.99 -13.17
CA ASN A 133 -1.60 5.82 -14.22
C ASN A 133 -0.98 5.08 -15.40
N TYR A 134 -1.82 4.40 -16.16
CA TYR A 134 -1.38 3.73 -17.37
C TYR A 134 -2.37 3.95 -18.51
N ARG A 135 -1.89 3.73 -19.72
CA ARG A 135 -2.70 3.58 -20.93
C ARG A 135 -2.39 2.24 -21.54
N ILE A 136 -3.42 1.54 -22.00
CA ILE A 136 -3.28 0.26 -22.70
C ILE A 136 -3.84 0.38 -24.10
N ASN A 137 -3.06 -0.04 -25.09
CA ASN A 137 -3.49 -0.19 -26.47
C ASN A 137 -3.09 -1.58 -26.95
N GLN A 138 -4.09 -2.46 -27.08
CA GLN A 138 -3.90 -3.88 -27.38
C GLN A 138 -2.95 -4.54 -26.37
N ASN A 139 -1.74 -4.91 -26.80
CA ASN A 139 -0.74 -5.56 -25.96
C ASN A 139 0.30 -4.59 -25.40
N LYS A 140 0.27 -3.31 -25.79
CA LYS A 140 1.22 -2.30 -25.34
C LYS A 140 0.63 -1.49 -24.21
N ILE A 141 1.42 -1.30 -23.16
CA ILE A 141 1.08 -0.53 -21.97
C ILE A 141 2.09 0.60 -21.85
N THR A 142 1.60 1.80 -21.57
CA THR A 142 2.43 2.98 -21.28
C THR A 142 2.09 3.48 -19.89
N LEU A 143 3.09 3.61 -19.03
CA LEU A 143 3.01 4.12 -17.68
C LEU A 143 3.21 5.65 -17.69
N ASP A 144 2.81 6.31 -16.62
CA ASP A 144 3.09 7.74 -16.39
C ASP A 144 4.46 8.02 -15.75
N THR A 145 5.21 6.97 -15.44
CA THR A 145 6.61 7.03 -14.97
C THR A 145 7.50 6.15 -15.86
N ASN A 146 8.75 6.55 -15.99
CA ASN A 146 9.79 5.78 -16.68
C ASN A 146 10.69 4.97 -15.73
N ASN A 147 10.40 5.00 -14.43
CA ASN A 147 11.16 4.29 -13.42
C ASN A 147 10.21 3.62 -12.42
N LEU A 148 10.29 2.29 -12.33
CA LEU A 148 9.70 1.49 -11.26
C LEU A 148 10.81 0.93 -10.39
N ASP A 149 11.08 1.62 -9.27
CA ASP A 149 11.98 1.21 -8.19
C ASP A 149 13.42 0.88 -8.64
N ASN A 150 13.91 1.55 -9.68
CA ASN A 150 15.18 1.28 -10.38
C ASN A 150 15.32 -0.15 -10.92
N LEU A 151 14.22 -0.90 -10.97
CA LEU A 151 14.16 -2.24 -11.54
C LEU A 151 13.79 -2.15 -13.01
N ILE A 152 12.75 -1.37 -13.35
CA ILE A 152 12.28 -1.18 -14.73
C ILE A 152 12.48 0.28 -15.13
N GLU A 153 13.46 0.53 -16.00
CA GLU A 153 13.82 1.86 -16.51
C GLU A 153 13.17 2.15 -17.88
N THR A 154 11.86 1.95 -17.97
CA THR A 154 11.06 2.32 -19.14
C THR A 154 9.62 2.59 -18.72
N ASP A 155 8.93 3.47 -19.46
CA ASP A 155 7.49 3.69 -19.34
C ASP A 155 6.69 2.72 -20.21
N LYS A 156 7.34 1.93 -21.07
CA LYS A 156 6.66 1.08 -22.07
C LYS A 156 6.83 -0.39 -21.77
N LEU A 157 5.70 -1.10 -21.72
CA LEU A 157 5.63 -2.53 -21.51
C LEU A 157 4.83 -3.19 -22.63
N GLU A 158 5.14 -4.44 -22.95
CA GLU A 158 4.39 -5.22 -23.94
C GLU A 158 4.09 -6.64 -23.46
N ILE A 159 2.84 -7.07 -23.68
CA ILE A 159 2.38 -8.42 -23.39
C ILE A 159 2.70 -9.32 -24.58
N GLN A 160 3.55 -10.32 -24.37
CA GLN A 160 3.92 -11.29 -25.38
C GLN A 160 3.63 -12.72 -24.92
N LYS A 161 3.35 -13.60 -25.88
CA LYS A 161 3.13 -15.04 -25.63
C LYS A 161 4.46 -15.78 -25.78
N VAL A 162 4.93 -16.39 -24.71
CA VAL A 162 6.14 -17.21 -24.67
C VAL A 162 5.76 -18.68 -24.65
N LYS A 163 6.50 -19.51 -25.38
CA LYS A 163 6.37 -20.97 -25.28
C LYS A 163 7.31 -21.46 -24.19
N THR A 164 6.75 -21.95 -23.10
CA THR A 164 7.48 -22.55 -21.99
C THR A 164 7.35 -24.07 -22.06
N GLN A 165 8.46 -24.79 -21.87
CA GLN A 165 8.47 -26.25 -21.85
C GLN A 165 8.32 -26.72 -20.40
N ASP A 166 7.20 -27.36 -20.09
CA ASP A 166 6.92 -27.92 -18.76
C ASP A 166 6.83 -29.44 -18.87
N ARG A 167 7.92 -30.11 -18.44
CA ARG A 167 8.19 -31.56 -18.33
C ARG A 167 7.84 -32.40 -19.57
N ASP A 168 6.59 -32.39 -20.03
CA ASP A 168 6.08 -33.13 -21.20
C ASP A 168 5.11 -32.33 -22.10
N SER A 169 4.91 -31.03 -21.86
CA SER A 169 3.98 -30.20 -22.64
C SER A 169 4.52 -28.79 -22.94
N ILE A 170 4.23 -28.28 -24.14
CA ILE A 170 4.49 -26.88 -24.50
C ILE A 170 3.30 -26.05 -24.04
N LYS A 171 3.48 -25.25 -23.00
CA LYS A 171 2.50 -24.26 -22.55
C LYS A 171 2.79 -22.91 -23.21
N LYS A 172 1.73 -22.21 -23.63
CA LYS A 172 1.82 -20.82 -24.09
C LYS A 172 1.40 -19.93 -22.94
N GLU A 173 2.37 -19.24 -22.35
CA GLU A 173 2.14 -18.34 -21.23
C GLU A 173 2.30 -16.89 -21.70
N LYS A 174 1.63 -15.96 -21.04
CA LYS A 174 1.74 -14.54 -21.33
C LYS A 174 2.73 -13.92 -20.35
N TYR A 175 3.62 -13.09 -20.86
CA TYR A 175 4.60 -12.34 -20.08
C TYR A 175 4.52 -10.86 -20.48
N LEU A 176 4.80 -10.00 -19.51
CA LEU A 176 4.91 -8.57 -19.65
C LEU A 176 6.40 -8.22 -19.70
N PHE A 177 6.85 -7.61 -20.79
CA PHE A 177 8.25 -7.26 -21.01
C PHE A 177 8.43 -5.74 -21.02
N PRO A 178 9.51 -5.21 -20.42
CA PRO A 178 9.94 -3.84 -20.66
C PRO A 178 10.47 -3.70 -22.08
N ILE A 179 9.99 -2.69 -22.81
CA ILE A 179 10.38 -2.41 -24.19
C ILE A 179 10.92 -0.98 -24.34
N ASN A 180 11.77 -0.78 -25.33
CA ASN A 180 12.27 0.54 -25.72
C ASN A 180 11.30 1.25 -26.71
N ASP A 181 11.66 2.46 -27.14
CA ASP A 181 10.87 3.24 -28.12
C ASP A 181 10.66 2.54 -29.46
N LYS A 182 11.57 1.62 -29.84
CA LYS A 182 11.48 0.83 -31.07
C LYS A 182 10.60 -0.41 -30.90
N GLY A 183 10.15 -0.72 -29.68
CA GLY A 183 9.40 -1.92 -29.35
C GLY A 183 10.28 -3.15 -29.15
N GLU A 184 11.60 -2.98 -28.97
CA GLU A 184 12.51 -4.08 -28.66
C GLU A 184 12.55 -4.30 -27.15
N ILE A 185 12.60 -5.57 -26.72
CA ILE A 185 12.70 -5.93 -25.31
C ILE A 185 14.04 -5.43 -24.76
N ILE A 186 13.99 -4.67 -23.67
CA ILE A 186 15.19 -4.13 -23.00
C ILE A 186 15.89 -5.24 -22.21
N ASP A 187 15.12 -5.98 -21.41
CA ASP A 187 15.63 -7.07 -20.58
C ASP A 187 14.58 -8.17 -20.42
N TYR A 188 14.95 -9.41 -20.75
CA TYR A 188 14.11 -10.59 -20.59
C TYR A 188 14.03 -11.08 -19.14
N TYR A 189 15.05 -10.81 -18.32
CA TYR A 189 15.09 -11.22 -16.92
C TYR A 189 14.14 -10.40 -16.05
N LEU A 190 13.76 -9.22 -16.50
CA LEU A 190 12.76 -8.36 -15.85
C LEU A 190 11.33 -8.67 -16.27
N SER A 191 11.11 -9.77 -16.99
CA SER A 191 9.77 -10.14 -17.44
C SER A 191 8.87 -10.59 -16.29
N LEU A 192 7.64 -10.11 -16.29
CA LEU A 192 6.62 -10.48 -15.30
C LEU A 192 5.62 -11.43 -15.95
N LYS A 193 5.35 -12.58 -15.34
CA LYS A 193 4.36 -13.52 -15.83
C LYS A 193 2.96 -12.95 -15.63
N VAL A 194 2.14 -12.94 -16.67
CA VAL A 194 0.73 -12.52 -16.55
C VAL A 194 -0.05 -13.61 -15.81
N VAL A 195 -0.59 -13.27 -14.65
CA VAL A 195 -1.34 -14.17 -13.77
C VAL A 195 -2.85 -13.94 -13.84
N GLU A 196 -3.29 -12.74 -14.22
CA GLU A 196 -4.70 -12.38 -14.38
C GLU A 196 -4.85 -11.46 -15.61
N ASP A 197 -5.86 -11.69 -16.46
CA ASP A 197 -6.13 -10.92 -17.67
C ASP A 197 -7.65 -10.86 -17.95
N ASN A 198 -8.30 -9.80 -17.46
CA ASN A 198 -9.75 -9.57 -17.51
C ASN A 198 -10.16 -8.63 -18.66
N ARG A 199 -9.32 -8.48 -19.70
CA ARG A 199 -9.62 -7.64 -20.86
C ARG A 199 -10.61 -8.26 -21.87
N GLY A 200 -11.11 -9.46 -21.58
CA GLY A 200 -11.95 -10.29 -22.46
C GLY A 200 -13.44 -10.01 -22.38
#